data_AF-A0A8C9E4L4-F1
#
_entry.id   AF-A0A8C9E4L4-F1
#
_cell.length_a   1.000
_cell.length_b   1.000
_cell.length_c   1.000
_cell.angle_alpha   90.00
_cell.angle_beta   90.00
_cell.angle_gamma   90.00
#
_symmetry.space_group_name_H-M   'P 1'
#
loop_
_entity.id
_entity.type
_entity.pdbx_description
1 polymer ?
#
loop_
_entity_poly.entity_id
_entity_poly.type
_entity_poly.pdbx_seq_one_letter_code
_entity_poly.pdbx_strand_id
1 'polypeptide(L)'
;MKASMVLSLIGYLVVPSGAAVLGCWVVAKKLHEGGLSDFEGYSLENWVCLTAAYDSLRGDYTGYGLFQIRNRDRCDHGKNRCHVSCSALLNPNLKETIECAKKIDGRGGPGVWILAKGLGIGGSCLGDQEKRLEKLSPADLG
;
A
#
# COMPACT_ATOMS: atom_id res chain seq x y z
N MET A 1 29.02 -28.05 -30.88
CA MET A 1 28.65 -27.83 -29.46
C MET A 1 28.87 -26.37 -29.06
N LYS A 2 28.02 -25.41 -29.49
CA LYS A 2 28.04 -24.01 -28.99
C LYS A 2 26.69 -23.29 -29.04
N ALA A 3 25.70 -23.80 -29.77
CA ALA A 3 24.38 -23.18 -29.85
C ALA A 3 23.49 -23.44 -28.61
N SER A 4 23.75 -24.51 -27.84
CA SER A 4 22.88 -24.95 -26.75
C SER A 4 23.03 -24.14 -25.46
N MET A 5 24.15 -23.43 -25.27
CA MET A 5 24.38 -22.67 -24.04
C MET A 5 23.74 -21.28 -24.07
N VAL A 6 23.48 -20.74 -25.28
CA VAL A 6 22.89 -19.41 -25.45
C VAL A 6 21.38 -19.44 -25.17
N LEU A 7 20.69 -20.54 -25.52
CA LEU A 7 19.24 -20.65 -25.32
C LEU A 7 18.83 -20.66 -23.84
N SER A 8 19.70 -21.14 -22.96
CA SER A 8 19.42 -21.23 -21.52
C SER A 8 19.52 -19.87 -20.79
N LEU A 9 20.28 -18.90 -21.33
CA LEU A 9 20.37 -17.56 -20.74
C LEU A 9 19.18 -16.66 -21.10
N ILE A 10 18.51 -16.93 -22.23
CA ILE A 10 17.38 -16.11 -22.70
C ILE A 10 16.12 -16.37 -21.86
N GLY A 11 15.97 -17.58 -21.30
CA GLY A 11 14.82 -17.96 -20.46
C GLY A 11 14.75 -17.26 -19.09
N TYR A 12 15.82 -16.60 -18.64
CA TYR A 12 15.87 -15.96 -17.32
C TYR A 12 15.45 -14.48 -17.32
N LEU A 13 15.21 -13.89 -18.49
CA LEU A 13 14.92 -12.45 -18.63
C LEU A 13 13.42 -12.13 -18.72
N VAL A 14 12.54 -13.12 -18.71
CA VAL A 14 11.09 -12.89 -18.63
C VAL A 14 10.69 -12.88 -17.16
N VAL A 15 11.10 -11.84 -16.44
CA VAL A 15 10.40 -11.43 -15.22
C VAL A 15 9.17 -10.65 -15.69
N PRO A 16 7.94 -11.08 -15.35
CA PRO A 16 6.77 -10.27 -15.62
C PRO A 16 6.94 -8.94 -14.88
N SER A 17 7.21 -7.86 -15.61
CA SER A 17 7.37 -6.50 -15.07
C SER A 17 6.03 -5.78 -14.87
N GLY A 18 4.92 -6.52 -14.96
CA GLY A 18 3.58 -5.98 -14.79
C GLY A 18 3.19 -5.86 -13.32
N ALA A 19 2.62 -4.72 -12.93
CA ALA A 19 1.88 -4.61 -11.67
C ALA A 19 0.64 -5.51 -11.73
N ALA A 20 0.39 -6.30 -10.69
CA ALA A 20 -0.81 -7.12 -10.61
C ALA A 20 -2.06 -6.24 -10.45
N VAL A 21 -2.96 -6.24 -11.43
CA VAL A 21 -4.26 -5.58 -11.34
C VAL A 21 -5.22 -6.49 -10.58
N LEU A 22 -5.51 -6.15 -9.33
CA LEU A 22 -6.45 -6.88 -8.49
C LEU A 22 -7.86 -6.29 -8.64
N GLY A 23 -8.88 -7.13 -8.85
CA GLY A 23 -10.27 -6.67 -8.89
C GLY A 23 -10.78 -6.22 -7.52
N CYS A 24 -11.75 -5.30 -7.49
CA CYS A 24 -12.31 -4.73 -6.26
C CYS A 24 -12.78 -5.81 -5.24
N TRP A 25 -13.47 -6.86 -5.70
CA TRP A 25 -13.88 -7.97 -4.83
C TRP A 25 -12.68 -8.72 -4.23
N VAL A 26 -11.64 -8.97 -5.02
CA VAL A 26 -10.42 -9.66 -4.56
C VAL A 26 -9.72 -8.81 -3.50
N VAL A 27 -9.61 -7.50 -3.74
CA VAL A 27 -9.06 -6.55 -2.78
C VAL A 27 -9.89 -6.56 -1.49
N ALA A 28 -11.22 -6.36 -1.57
CA ALA A 28 -12.10 -6.34 -0.40
C ALA A 28 -11.97 -7.63 0.43
N LYS A 29 -11.96 -8.79 -0.23
CA LYS A 29 -11.76 -10.08 0.44
C LYS A 29 -10.43 -10.16 1.17
N LYS A 30 -9.33 -9.77 0.50
CA LYS A 30 -7.98 -9.79 1.10
C LYS A 30 -7.85 -8.82 2.28
N LEU A 31 -8.45 -7.63 2.18
CA LEU A 31 -8.47 -6.65 3.26
C LEU A 31 -9.29 -7.14 4.47
N HIS A 32 -10.42 -7.80 4.20
CA HIS A 32 -11.23 -8.43 5.23
C HIS A 32 -10.48 -9.57 5.94
N GLU A 33 -9.93 -10.52 5.19
CA GLU A 33 -9.11 -11.62 5.71
C GLU A 33 -7.88 -11.11 6.48
N GLY A 34 -7.30 -10.00 6.02
CA GLY A 34 -6.21 -9.31 6.69
C GLY A 34 -6.63 -8.55 7.96
N GLY A 35 -7.92 -8.53 8.31
CA GLY A 35 -8.47 -7.94 9.52
C GLY A 35 -8.45 -6.41 9.54
N LEU A 36 -8.67 -5.77 8.39
CA LEU A 36 -8.84 -4.31 8.30
C LEU A 36 -10.29 -3.87 8.52
N SER A 37 -11.24 -4.80 8.53
CA SER A 37 -12.60 -4.54 9.01
C SER A 37 -12.53 -4.01 10.45
N ASP A 38 -12.90 -2.75 10.63
CA ASP A 38 -12.95 -2.04 11.92
C ASP A 38 -11.57 -1.72 12.55
N PHE A 39 -10.50 -1.85 11.78
CA PHE A 39 -9.17 -1.47 12.26
C PHE A 39 -9.07 0.05 12.45
N GLU A 40 -8.64 0.48 13.65
CA GLU A 40 -8.56 1.89 14.04
C GLU A 40 -9.88 2.67 13.88
N GLY A 41 -11.02 1.97 13.86
CA GLY A 41 -12.35 2.58 13.68
C GLY A 41 -12.70 2.95 12.22
N TYR A 42 -11.99 2.40 11.23
CA TYR A 42 -12.34 2.50 9.82
C TYR A 42 -13.03 1.22 9.33
N SER A 43 -14.16 1.34 8.65
CA SER A 43 -14.86 0.19 8.05
C SER A 43 -14.07 -0.38 6.88
N LEU A 44 -14.40 -1.60 6.49
CA LEU A 44 -13.83 -2.23 5.29
C LEU A 44 -14.07 -1.39 4.03
N GLU A 45 -15.22 -0.71 3.92
CA GLU A 45 -15.56 0.13 2.77
C GLU A 45 -14.63 1.33 2.66
N ASN A 46 -14.27 1.95 3.79
CA ASN A 46 -13.30 3.04 3.82
C ASN A 46 -11.97 2.56 3.21
N TRP A 47 -11.46 1.42 3.68
CA TRP A 47 -10.22 0.84 3.16
C TRP A 47 -10.31 0.49 1.67
N VAL A 48 -11.41 -0.09 1.21
CA VAL A 48 -11.62 -0.40 -0.21
C VAL A 48 -11.67 0.89 -1.04
N CYS A 49 -12.43 1.89 -0.60
CA CYS A 49 -12.51 3.19 -1.27
C CYS A 49 -11.12 3.83 -1.41
N LEU A 50 -10.33 3.81 -0.34
CA LEU A 50 -8.98 4.37 -0.33
C LEU A 50 -8.09 3.77 -1.42
N THR A 51 -8.17 2.45 -1.60
CA THR A 51 -7.37 1.73 -2.59
C THR A 51 -7.79 2.06 -4.02
N ALA A 52 -9.11 2.22 -4.25
CA ALA A 52 -9.63 2.67 -5.54
C ALA A 52 -9.26 4.13 -5.83
N ALA A 53 -9.23 4.98 -4.80
CA ALA A 53 -8.81 6.37 -4.95
C ALA A 53 -7.32 6.46 -5.31
N TYR A 54 -6.46 5.64 -4.69
CA TYR A 54 -5.05 5.52 -5.09
C TYR A 54 -4.88 5.03 -6.54
N ASP A 55 -5.68 4.06 -6.97
CA ASP A 55 -5.66 3.57 -8.37
C ASP A 55 -6.06 4.67 -9.38
N SER A 56 -6.98 5.57 -8.97
CA SER A 56 -7.43 6.69 -9.80
C SER A 56 -6.39 7.82 -9.97
N LEU A 57 -5.38 7.91 -9.09
CA LEU A 57 -4.33 8.94 -9.09
C LEU A 57 -3.24 8.73 -10.17
N ARG A 58 -3.57 8.05 -11.28
CA ARG A 58 -2.71 7.65 -12.41
C ARG A 58 -1.43 8.50 -12.57
N GLY A 59 -0.32 8.03 -12.00
CA GLY A 59 1.04 8.34 -12.47
C GLY A 59 1.98 9.10 -11.53
N ASP A 60 1.47 9.84 -10.54
CA ASP A 60 2.31 10.86 -9.89
C ASP A 60 2.85 10.46 -8.50
N TYR A 61 2.43 9.30 -7.99
CA TYR A 61 2.82 8.82 -6.67
C TYR A 61 3.79 7.64 -6.72
N THR A 62 5.01 7.88 -6.26
CA THR A 62 6.07 6.86 -6.12
C THR A 62 5.92 6.13 -4.77
N GLY A 63 4.89 5.28 -4.66
CA GLY A 63 4.66 4.41 -3.51
C GLY A 63 4.73 2.93 -3.88
N TYR A 64 4.77 2.07 -2.85
CA TYR A 64 4.81 0.61 -3.02
C TYR A 64 3.48 -0.02 -2.59
N GLY A 65 3.00 -0.93 -3.44
CA GLY A 65 1.82 -1.76 -3.17
C GLY A 65 0.51 -0.98 -3.20
N LEU A 66 -0.54 -1.64 -2.72
CA LEU A 66 -1.92 -1.17 -2.79
C LEU A 66 -2.17 0.17 -2.06
N PHE A 67 -1.40 0.45 -1.01
CA PHE A 67 -1.52 1.67 -0.19
C PHE A 67 -0.48 2.75 -0.51
N GLN A 68 0.29 2.58 -1.60
CA GLN A 68 1.33 3.54 -2.03
C GLN A 68 2.31 3.91 -0.90
N ILE A 69 2.78 2.90 -0.16
CA ILE A 69 3.66 3.09 1.01
C ILE A 69 5.03 3.59 0.54
N ARG A 70 5.54 4.70 1.09
CA ARG A 70 6.84 5.28 0.71
C ARG A 70 8.03 4.55 1.38
N ASN A 71 9.15 4.43 0.66
CA ASN A 71 10.39 3.80 1.15
C ASN A 71 10.97 4.48 2.41
N ARG A 72 11.22 5.81 2.37
CA ARG A 72 11.98 6.65 3.34
C ARG A 72 12.22 6.05 4.74
N ASP A 73 11.17 5.65 5.47
CA ASP A 73 11.28 5.02 6.81
C ASP A 73 10.36 3.81 7.02
N ARG A 74 9.68 3.33 5.97
CA ARG A 74 8.63 2.30 6.12
C ARG A 74 9.10 0.92 5.66
N CYS A 75 9.87 0.83 4.58
CA CYS A 75 10.39 -0.41 4.00
C CYS A 75 11.85 -0.22 3.52
N ASP A 76 12.59 -1.31 3.28
CA ASP A 76 14.00 -1.36 2.84
C ASP A 76 15.04 -0.60 3.69
N HIS A 77 15.05 0.73 3.68
CA HIS A 77 16.12 1.56 4.26
C HIS A 77 15.66 2.35 5.51
N GLY A 78 16.63 2.89 6.25
CA GLY A 78 16.37 3.73 7.44
C GLY A 78 15.82 2.94 8.62
N LYS A 79 14.74 3.44 9.24
CA LYS A 79 14.11 2.79 10.42
C LYS A 79 13.34 1.52 10.08
N ASN A 80 13.05 1.27 8.79
CA ASN A 80 12.25 0.14 8.27
C ASN A 80 11.12 -0.28 9.23
N ARG A 81 10.16 0.62 9.50
CA ARG A 81 9.15 0.41 10.56
C ARG A 81 8.29 -0.83 10.35
N CYS A 82 8.23 -1.36 9.13
CA CYS A 82 7.48 -2.57 8.80
C CYS A 82 8.34 -3.85 8.86
N HIS A 83 9.68 -3.72 8.90
CA HIS A 83 10.65 -4.82 8.81
C HIS A 83 10.44 -5.71 7.58
N VAL A 84 10.14 -5.09 6.43
CA VAL A 84 9.93 -5.77 5.15
C VAL A 84 10.68 -5.04 4.04
N SER A 85 10.96 -5.74 2.94
CA SER A 85 11.47 -5.07 1.75
C SER A 85 10.35 -4.32 1.02
N CYS A 86 10.66 -3.22 0.32
CA CYS A 86 9.62 -2.52 -0.45
C CYS A 86 9.09 -3.38 -1.59
N SER A 87 9.92 -4.28 -2.13
CA SER A 87 9.49 -5.30 -3.11
C SER A 87 8.44 -6.27 -2.56
N ALA A 88 8.50 -6.61 -1.26
CA ALA A 88 7.51 -7.50 -0.65
C ALA A 88 6.11 -6.87 -0.61
N LEU A 89 6.02 -5.53 -0.58
CA LEU A 89 4.75 -4.80 -0.61
C LEU A 89 4.06 -4.84 -1.99
N LEU A 90 4.79 -5.21 -3.05
CA LEU A 90 4.26 -5.40 -4.40
C LEU A 90 3.64 -6.80 -4.59
N ASN A 91 3.72 -7.67 -3.58
CA ASN A 91 3.18 -9.02 -3.69
C ASN A 91 1.65 -9.00 -3.77
N PRO A 92 1.04 -9.68 -4.77
CA PRO A 92 -0.42 -9.74 -4.92
C PRO A 92 -1.15 -10.44 -3.76
N ASN A 93 -0.44 -11.14 -2.87
CA ASN A 93 -1.03 -11.70 -1.65
C ASN A 93 -1.43 -10.63 -0.62
N LEU A 94 -0.89 -9.41 -0.72
CA LEU A 94 -1.19 -8.25 0.14
C LEU A 94 -0.90 -8.44 1.65
N LYS A 95 -0.43 -9.60 2.09
CA LYS A 95 -0.20 -9.91 3.52
C LYS A 95 0.76 -8.92 4.16
N GLU A 96 1.95 -8.75 3.57
CA GLU A 96 2.98 -7.83 4.06
C GLU A 96 2.52 -6.38 3.98
N THR A 97 1.75 -6.04 2.93
CA THR A 97 1.16 -4.71 2.72
C THR A 97 0.16 -4.35 3.81
N ILE A 98 -0.74 -5.28 4.16
CA ILE A 98 -1.74 -5.08 5.22
C ILE A 98 -1.08 -5.03 6.60
N GLU A 99 -0.14 -5.93 6.89
CA GLU A 99 0.61 -5.89 8.15
C GLU A 99 1.39 -4.59 8.31
N CYS A 100 2.01 -4.11 7.23
CA CYS A 100 2.71 -2.82 7.23
C CYS A 100 1.74 -1.67 7.48
N ALA A 101 0.59 -1.61 6.77
CA ALA A 101 -0.47 -0.63 6.98
C ALA A 101 -0.91 -0.58 8.46
N LYS A 102 -1.18 -1.73 9.06
CA LYS A 102 -1.52 -1.84 10.48
C LYS A 102 -0.41 -1.33 11.41
N LYS A 103 0.85 -1.62 11.12
CA LYS A 103 1.99 -1.14 11.93
C LYS A 103 2.19 0.37 11.84
N ILE A 104 1.79 0.99 10.74
CA ILE A 104 1.95 2.43 10.52
C ILE A 104 0.76 3.24 11.02
N ASP A 105 -0.44 2.66 11.02
CA ASP A 105 -1.68 3.28 11.52
C ASP A 105 -1.97 2.95 13.00
N GLY A 106 -1.65 1.73 13.48
CA GLY A 106 -1.98 1.24 14.83
C GLY A 106 -1.11 1.74 16.00
N ARG A 107 -0.24 2.73 15.78
CA ARG A 107 0.60 3.35 16.84
C ARG A 107 0.28 4.82 17.03
N GLY A 108 -1.00 5.20 16.92
CA GLY A 108 -1.43 6.59 16.97
C GLY A 108 -0.80 7.47 15.88
N GLY A 109 -0.19 6.85 14.87
CA GLY A 109 0.54 7.51 13.81
C GLY A 109 -0.31 7.49 12.56
N PRO A 110 -0.33 8.58 11.78
CA PRO A 110 -1.19 8.61 10.63
C PRO A 110 -0.42 8.13 9.40
N GLY A 111 -0.47 6.83 9.16
CA GLY A 111 0.31 6.17 8.12
C GLY A 111 -0.31 6.37 6.74
N VAL A 112 -1.28 5.51 6.40
CA VAL A 112 -1.86 5.48 5.05
C VAL A 112 -2.87 6.61 4.86
N TRP A 113 -3.65 6.92 5.89
CA TRP A 113 -4.75 7.88 5.79
C TRP A 113 -4.30 9.34 5.72
N ILE A 114 -3.18 9.72 6.37
CA ILE A 114 -2.62 11.07 6.19
C ILE A 114 -1.88 11.21 4.88
N LEU A 115 -1.24 10.15 4.37
CA LEU A 115 -0.76 10.16 3.00
C LEU A 115 -1.93 10.48 2.08
N ALA A 116 -3.02 9.71 2.17
CA ALA A 116 -4.23 9.93 1.38
C ALA A 116 -4.83 11.33 1.54
N LYS A 117 -4.84 11.88 2.76
CA LYS A 117 -5.27 13.27 3.01
C LYS A 117 -4.35 14.28 2.30
N GLY A 118 -3.04 14.09 2.38
CA GLY A 118 -2.05 14.94 1.70
C GLY A 118 -2.21 14.91 0.17
N LEU A 119 -2.77 13.83 -0.39
CA LEU A 119 -3.06 13.72 -1.82
C LEU A 119 -4.48 14.19 -2.17
N GLY A 120 -5.28 14.63 -1.18
CA GLY A 120 -6.66 15.05 -1.36
C GLY A 120 -7.66 13.91 -1.61
N ILE A 121 -7.27 12.65 -1.47
CA ILE A 121 -8.14 11.49 -1.73
C ILE A 121 -8.76 10.87 -0.48
N GLY A 122 -8.20 11.16 0.71
CA GLY A 122 -8.69 10.61 1.97
C GLY A 122 -10.10 11.08 2.34
N GLY A 123 -10.42 12.36 2.08
CA GLY A 123 -11.71 12.96 2.43
C GLY A 123 -12.90 12.35 1.68
N SER A 124 -12.72 12.03 0.39
CA SER A 124 -13.74 11.39 -0.45
C SER A 124 -14.15 10.01 0.04
N CYS A 125 -13.30 9.34 0.83
CA CYS A 125 -13.54 8.01 1.37
C CYS A 125 -13.95 7.97 2.84
N LEU A 126 -13.83 9.08 3.57
CA LEU A 126 -14.12 9.13 5.02
C LEU A 126 -15.46 9.79 5.37
N GLY A 127 -16.01 10.67 4.53
CA GLY A 127 -17.21 11.45 4.88
C GLY A 127 -17.06 12.12 6.25
N ASP A 128 -18.01 11.89 7.17
CA ASP A 128 -18.00 12.45 8.54
C ASP A 128 -16.81 12.02 9.42
N GLN A 129 -16.09 10.93 9.08
CA GLN A 129 -14.89 10.50 9.80
C GLN A 129 -13.66 11.39 9.53
N GLU A 130 -13.74 12.31 8.56
CA GLU A 130 -12.65 13.22 8.17
C GLU A 130 -12.13 14.07 9.34
N LYS A 131 -13.00 14.43 10.29
CA LYS A 131 -12.65 15.21 11.50
C LYS A 131 -11.58 14.53 12.37
N ARG A 132 -11.41 13.21 12.25
CA ARG A 132 -10.35 12.46 12.93
C ARG A 132 -8.98 12.72 12.31
N LEU A 133 -8.93 12.89 10.99
CA LEU A 133 -7.74 13.24 10.24
C LEU A 133 -7.41 14.74 10.30
N GLU A 134 -8.39 15.62 10.57
CA GLU A 134 -8.18 17.06 10.79
C GLU A 134 -7.33 17.37 12.03
N LYS A 135 -7.39 16.52 13.06
CA LYS A 135 -6.61 16.67 14.29
C LYS A 135 -5.13 16.28 14.13
N LEU A 136 -4.75 15.67 13.01
CA LEU A 136 -3.39 15.21 12.72
C LEU A 136 -2.69 16.24 11.83
N SER A 137 -1.69 16.94 12.38
CA SER A 137 -0.96 17.99 11.68
C SER A 137 0.13 17.40 10.77
N PRO A 138 0.37 17.96 9.58
CA PRO A 138 1.55 17.66 8.77
C PRO A 138 2.87 17.95 9.50
N ALA A 139 2.89 18.73 10.58
CA ALA A 139 4.09 19.07 11.33
C ALA A 139 4.66 17.91 12.19
N ASP A 140 3.89 16.84 12.41
CA ASP A 140 4.40 15.60 13.04
C ASP A 140 5.17 14.72 12.04
N LEU A 141 5.35 15.21 10.79
CA LEU A 141 6.12 14.61 9.72
C LEU A 141 7.57 15.12 9.77
N GLY A 142 8.44 14.42 10.50
CA GLY A 142 9.89 14.53 10.28
C GLY A 142 10.29 14.11 8.85
#